data_AF-A0A847YGM6-F1
#
_entry.id   AF-A0A847YGM6-F1
#
_cell.length_a   1.000
_cell.length_b   1.000
_cell.length_c   1.000
_cell.angle_alpha   90.00
_cell.angle_beta   90.00
_cell.angle_gamma   90.00
#
_symmetry.space_group_name_H-M   'P 1'
#
loop_
_entity.id
_entity.type
_entity.pdbx_description
1 polymer ?
#
loop_
_entity_poly.entity_id
_entity_poly.type
_entity_poly.pdbx_seq_one_letter_code
_entity_poly.pdbx_strand_id
1 'polypeptide(L)'
;MANTAKGLDDYRKREVLAILSVGCSRRTAARYVGCSPSTIQRTAQRDAAFAEELRKAELKAQILFMKNIAAAARKEPYWRAAAWALERLNPEEFAPRKADLLTADQVRELLAEFAALIVEEVPAAKYRKNILRRLHALARNLGAKPGTGTHDAGDDEAEDRHEIETQDMPDEETE
;
A
#
# COMPACT_ATOMS: atom_id res chain seq x y z
N MET A 1 25.20 -50.94 14.44
CA MET A 1 25.07 -49.96 13.33
C MET A 1 25.18 -48.56 13.93
N ALA A 2 26.16 -47.75 13.53
CA ALA A 2 26.45 -46.47 14.20
C ALA A 2 25.49 -45.35 13.74
N ASN A 3 24.51 -45.02 14.58
CA ASN A 3 23.63 -43.87 14.39
C ASN A 3 24.39 -42.56 14.71
N THR A 4 25.23 -42.11 13.77
CA THR A 4 25.88 -40.80 13.85
C THR A 4 24.88 -39.73 13.41
N ALA A 5 24.42 -38.91 14.37
CA ALA A 5 23.55 -37.77 14.13
C ALA A 5 24.30 -36.65 13.38
N LYS A 6 24.53 -36.83 12.08
CA LYS A 6 25.16 -35.87 11.16
C LYS A 6 24.09 -35.14 10.33
N GLY A 7 24.50 -34.04 9.70
CA GLY A 7 23.62 -33.22 8.85
C GLY A 7 23.10 -33.96 7.61
N LEU A 8 22.29 -33.28 6.81
CA LEU A 8 21.80 -33.85 5.55
C LEU A 8 22.99 -34.19 4.64
N ASP A 9 23.09 -35.45 4.22
CA ASP A 9 24.12 -35.90 3.28
C ASP A 9 23.91 -35.33 1.87
N ASP A 10 24.96 -35.31 1.04
CA ASP A 10 24.91 -34.61 -0.25
C ASP A 10 23.97 -35.26 -1.28
N TYR A 11 23.64 -36.55 -1.13
CA TYR A 11 22.59 -37.18 -1.94
C TYR A 11 21.22 -36.62 -1.55
N ARG A 12 20.88 -36.63 -0.26
CA ARG A 12 19.64 -36.04 0.26
C ARG A 12 19.55 -34.53 0.01
N LYS A 13 20.67 -33.78 0.03
CA LYS A 13 20.69 -32.37 -0.38
C LYS A 13 20.22 -32.22 -1.83
N ARG A 14 20.78 -32.98 -2.78
CA ARG A 14 20.39 -32.94 -4.19
C ARG A 14 18.91 -33.30 -4.39
N GLU A 15 18.41 -34.34 -3.73
CA GLU A 15 16.99 -34.72 -3.79
C GLU A 15 16.07 -33.60 -3.27
N VAL A 16 16.43 -32.96 -2.14
CA VAL A 16 15.69 -31.79 -1.63
C VAL A 16 15.66 -30.66 -2.66
N LEU A 17 16.81 -30.32 -3.25
CA LEU A 17 16.90 -29.26 -4.26
C LEU A 17 16.07 -29.57 -5.52
N ALA A 18 16.10 -30.82 -6.00
CA ALA A 18 15.31 -31.26 -7.15
C ALA A 18 13.81 -31.07 -6.88
N ILE A 19 13.32 -31.53 -5.73
CA ILE A 19 11.91 -31.43 -5.31
C ILE A 19 11.47 -29.97 -5.15
N LEU A 20 12.28 -29.12 -4.53
CA LEU A 20 11.97 -27.69 -4.41
C LEU A 20 11.95 -27.00 -5.79
N SER A 21 12.81 -27.42 -6.73
CA SER A 21 12.90 -26.81 -8.06
C SER A 21 11.66 -27.01 -8.96
N VAL A 22 10.80 -27.97 -8.63
CA VAL A 22 9.49 -28.19 -9.26
C VAL A 22 8.32 -27.57 -8.46
N GLY A 23 8.61 -26.83 -7.38
CA GLY A 23 7.63 -26.07 -6.60
C GLY A 23 6.98 -26.83 -5.44
N CYS A 24 7.52 -27.99 -5.06
CA CYS A 24 7.08 -28.66 -3.84
C CYS A 24 7.59 -27.93 -2.58
N SER A 25 6.95 -28.16 -1.44
CA SER A 25 7.36 -27.54 -0.16
C SER A 25 8.57 -28.25 0.47
N ARG A 26 9.33 -27.54 1.34
CA ARG A 26 10.37 -28.15 2.20
C ARG A 26 9.83 -29.29 3.06
N ARG A 27 8.55 -29.26 3.44
CA ARG A 27 7.88 -30.36 4.18
C ARG A 27 7.69 -31.60 3.31
N THR A 28 7.32 -31.41 2.04
CA THR A 28 7.21 -32.49 1.04
C THR A 28 8.59 -33.12 0.79
N ALA A 29 9.61 -32.28 0.55
CA ALA A 29 10.98 -32.72 0.34
C ALA A 29 11.53 -33.48 1.55
N ALA A 30 11.33 -32.97 2.77
CA ALA A 30 11.76 -33.62 4.01
C ALA A 30 11.14 -35.02 4.18
N ARG A 31 9.83 -35.16 3.90
CA ARG A 31 9.12 -36.44 3.95
C ARG A 31 9.65 -37.43 2.91
N TYR A 32 10.00 -36.96 1.71
CA TYR A 32 10.58 -37.81 0.65
C TYR A 32 11.97 -38.35 1.04
N VAL A 33 12.88 -37.49 1.52
CA VAL A 33 14.26 -37.92 1.88
C VAL A 33 14.37 -38.58 3.27
N GLY A 34 13.24 -38.76 3.97
CA GLY A 34 13.19 -39.40 5.29
C GLY A 34 13.80 -38.56 6.43
N CYS A 35 13.57 -37.24 6.45
CA CYS A 35 14.04 -36.37 7.52
C CYS A 35 12.96 -35.39 8.03
N SER A 36 13.25 -34.65 9.10
CA SER A 36 12.39 -33.55 9.55
C SER A 36 12.64 -32.26 8.74
N PRO A 37 11.65 -31.37 8.54
CA PRO A 37 11.89 -30.07 7.91
C PRO A 37 12.93 -29.22 8.68
N SER A 38 13.01 -29.38 10.01
CA SER A 38 14.03 -28.74 10.85
C SER A 38 15.45 -29.21 10.52
N THR A 39 15.62 -30.40 9.94
CA THR A 39 16.93 -30.93 9.54
C THR A 39 17.43 -30.20 8.29
N ILE A 40 16.54 -29.92 7.32
CA ILE A 40 16.85 -29.09 6.15
C ILE A 40 17.24 -27.67 6.60
N GLN A 41 16.41 -27.04 7.44
CA GLN A 41 16.66 -25.69 7.94
C GLN A 41 17.99 -25.59 8.70
N ARG A 42 18.26 -26.51 9.63
CA ARG A 42 19.53 -26.54 10.38
C ARG A 42 20.73 -26.90 9.51
N THR A 43 20.53 -27.57 8.37
CA THR A 43 21.62 -27.82 7.41
C THR A 43 21.93 -26.53 6.65
N ALA A 44 20.94 -25.83 6.10
CA ALA A 44 21.13 -24.52 5.46
C ALA A 44 21.74 -23.47 6.41
N GLN A 45 21.40 -23.47 7.70
CA GLN A 45 22.02 -22.58 8.70
C GLN A 45 23.52 -22.85 8.94
N ARG A 46 24.03 -24.04 8.61
CA ARG A 46 25.43 -24.44 8.81
C ARG A 46 26.22 -24.55 7.51
N ASP A 47 25.54 -24.58 6.37
CA ASP A 47 26.09 -24.75 5.03
C ASP A 47 25.51 -23.64 4.14
N ALA A 48 26.25 -22.54 4.02
CA ALA A 48 25.83 -21.35 3.26
C ALA A 48 25.72 -21.62 1.76
N ALA A 49 26.50 -22.57 1.21
CA ALA A 49 26.38 -22.97 -0.19
C ALA A 49 25.05 -23.69 -0.42
N PHE A 50 24.73 -24.69 0.42
CA PHE A 50 23.43 -25.35 0.37
C PHE A 50 22.26 -24.38 0.62
N ALA A 51 22.41 -23.37 1.49
CA ALA A 51 21.37 -22.35 1.71
C ALA A 51 21.06 -21.54 0.43
N GLU A 52 22.09 -21.14 -0.32
CA GLU A 52 21.91 -20.40 -1.57
C GLU A 52 21.36 -21.30 -2.70
N GLU A 53 21.77 -22.57 -2.78
CA GLU A 53 21.15 -23.54 -3.67
C GLU A 53 19.68 -23.78 -3.34
N LEU A 54 19.32 -23.87 -2.05
CA LEU A 54 17.96 -24.03 -1.56
C LEU A 54 17.08 -22.85 -2.01
N ARG A 55 17.57 -21.62 -1.83
CA ARG A 55 16.90 -20.39 -2.27
C ARG A 55 16.74 -20.34 -3.79
N LYS A 56 17.78 -20.72 -4.55
CA LYS A 56 17.74 -20.81 -6.01
C LYS A 56 16.73 -21.84 -6.50
N ALA A 57 16.62 -23.00 -5.85
CA ALA A 57 15.64 -24.03 -6.19
C ALA A 57 14.20 -23.52 -6.01
N GLU A 58 13.91 -22.86 -4.88
CA GLU A 58 12.59 -22.29 -4.60
C GLU A 58 12.21 -21.18 -5.61
N LEU A 59 13.14 -20.29 -5.94
CA LEU A 59 12.93 -19.26 -6.97
C LEU A 59 12.79 -19.83 -8.38
N LYS A 60 13.52 -20.91 -8.71
CA LYS A 60 13.42 -21.59 -10.02
C LYS A 60 12.01 -22.11 -10.28
N ALA A 61 11.34 -22.65 -9.26
CA ALA A 61 9.94 -23.06 -9.37
C ALA A 61 8.99 -21.87 -9.59
N GLN A 62 9.17 -20.77 -8.87
CA GLN A 62 8.39 -19.55 -9.07
C GLN A 62 8.54 -19.01 -10.51
N ILE A 63 9.77 -18.95 -11.02
CA ILE A 63 10.07 -18.54 -12.41
C ILE A 63 9.42 -19.50 -13.41
N LEU A 64 9.44 -20.82 -13.16
CA LEU A 64 8.79 -21.81 -14.01
C LEU A 64 7.27 -21.58 -14.07
N PHE A 65 6.61 -21.36 -12.93
CA PHE A 65 5.18 -21.08 -12.90
C PHE A 65 4.82 -19.78 -13.61
N MET A 66 5.59 -18.70 -13.42
CA MET A 66 5.39 -17.44 -14.15
C MET A 66 5.55 -17.62 -15.67
N LYS A 67 6.54 -18.41 -16.12
CA LYS A 67 6.70 -18.77 -17.54
C LYS A 67 5.51 -19.57 -18.07
N ASN A 68 5.00 -20.53 -17.30
CA ASN A 68 3.84 -21.34 -17.70
C ASN A 68 2.57 -20.49 -17.81
N ILE A 69 2.36 -19.54 -16.90
CA ILE A 69 1.23 -18.60 -16.94
C ILE A 69 1.36 -17.68 -18.17
N ALA A 70 2.55 -17.12 -18.43
CA ALA A 70 2.79 -16.30 -19.62
C ALA A 70 2.63 -17.09 -20.94
N ALA A 71 2.94 -18.39 -20.95
CA ALA A 71 2.69 -19.26 -22.10
C ALA A 71 1.20 -19.63 -22.27
N ALA A 72 0.46 -19.81 -21.17
CA ALA A 72 -0.99 -20.03 -21.20
C ALA A 72 -1.74 -18.79 -21.68
N ALA A 73 -1.35 -17.60 -21.20
CA ALA A 73 -1.94 -16.30 -21.56
C ALA A 73 -1.92 -15.98 -23.07
N ARG A 74 -1.03 -16.64 -23.84
CA ARG A 74 -0.95 -16.50 -25.32
C ARG A 74 -1.97 -17.35 -26.08
N LYS A 75 -2.69 -18.25 -25.40
CA LYS A 75 -3.66 -19.16 -26.03
C LYS A 75 -5.07 -18.61 -25.84
N GLU A 76 -5.80 -18.52 -26.94
CA GLU A 76 -7.16 -17.99 -27.03
C GLU A 76 -8.15 -18.43 -25.91
N PRO A 77 -8.28 -19.73 -25.55
CA PRO A 77 -9.23 -20.13 -24.49
C PRO A 77 -8.80 -19.74 -23.06
N TYR A 78 -7.56 -19.29 -22.85
CA TYR A 78 -6.99 -19.04 -21.52
C TYR A 78 -6.78 -17.55 -21.22
N TRP A 79 -7.65 -16.68 -21.71
CA TRP A 79 -7.65 -15.24 -21.40
C TRP A 79 -7.53 -14.92 -19.90
N ARG A 80 -8.07 -15.77 -19.02
CA ARG A 80 -7.95 -15.65 -17.55
C ARG A 80 -6.51 -15.63 -17.05
N ALA A 81 -5.58 -16.30 -17.74
CA ALA A 81 -4.15 -16.24 -17.40
C ALA A 81 -3.52 -14.88 -17.74
N ALA A 82 -4.02 -14.21 -18.79
CA ALA A 82 -3.63 -12.84 -19.12
C ALA A 82 -4.22 -11.83 -18.12
N ALA A 83 -5.51 -11.96 -17.79
CA ALA A 83 -6.18 -11.12 -16.79
C ALA A 83 -5.49 -11.21 -15.42
N TRP A 84 -5.26 -12.43 -14.90
CA TRP A 84 -4.54 -12.66 -13.65
C TRP A 84 -3.12 -12.05 -13.64
N ALA A 85 -2.45 -12.02 -14.80
CA ALA A 85 -1.13 -11.40 -14.91
C ALA A 85 -1.24 -9.87 -14.83
N LEU A 86 -2.22 -9.26 -15.50
CA LEU A 86 -2.47 -7.80 -15.44
C LEU A 86 -2.88 -7.35 -14.03
N GLU A 87 -3.80 -8.05 -13.38
CA GLU A 87 -4.24 -7.81 -11.98
C GLU A 87 -3.07 -7.73 -10.99
N ARG A 88 -1.96 -8.42 -11.28
CA ARG A 88 -0.77 -8.51 -10.42
C ARG A 88 0.38 -7.61 -10.84
N LEU A 89 0.41 -7.17 -12.10
CA LEU A 89 1.42 -6.24 -12.61
C LEU A 89 1.00 -4.78 -12.40
N ASN A 90 -0.30 -4.48 -12.47
CA ASN A 90 -0.86 -3.15 -12.25
C ASN A 90 -2.21 -3.27 -11.52
N PRO A 91 -2.20 -3.48 -10.19
CA PRO A 91 -3.43 -3.71 -9.42
C PRO A 91 -4.32 -2.47 -9.35
N GLU A 92 -3.78 -1.26 -9.39
CA GLU A 92 -4.58 -0.01 -9.33
C GLU A 92 -5.55 0.12 -10.52
N GLU A 93 -5.18 -0.43 -11.68
CA GLU A 93 -5.98 -0.35 -12.90
C GLU A 93 -6.80 -1.63 -13.16
N PHE A 94 -6.24 -2.81 -12.88
CA PHE A 94 -6.82 -4.10 -13.28
C PHE A 94 -7.36 -4.97 -12.14
N ALA A 95 -7.02 -4.70 -10.86
CA ALA A 95 -7.56 -5.51 -9.78
C ALA A 95 -9.09 -5.33 -9.67
N PRO A 96 -9.85 -6.39 -9.35
CA PRO A 96 -11.27 -6.26 -9.09
C PRO A 96 -11.49 -5.31 -7.91
N ARG A 97 -12.21 -4.21 -8.14
CA ARG A 97 -12.62 -3.28 -7.08
C ARG A 97 -13.40 -4.07 -6.03
N LYS A 98 -12.96 -4.00 -4.76
CA LYS A 98 -13.73 -4.57 -3.65
C LYS A 98 -15.07 -3.84 -3.58
N ALA A 99 -16.16 -4.59 -3.39
CA ALA A 99 -17.51 -4.04 -3.34
C ALA A 99 -17.70 -2.98 -2.22
N ASP A 100 -16.85 -3.02 -1.19
CA ASP A 100 -16.89 -2.13 -0.02
C ASP A 100 -16.11 -0.81 -0.21
N LEU A 101 -15.64 -0.48 -1.41
CA LEU A 101 -14.96 0.78 -1.70
C LEU A 101 -15.96 1.83 -2.18
N LEU A 102 -16.26 2.82 -1.32
CA LEU A 102 -17.04 3.99 -1.70
C LEU A 102 -16.35 4.74 -2.85
N THR A 103 -17.09 5.01 -3.91
CA THR A 103 -16.61 5.89 -4.99
C THR A 103 -16.51 7.33 -4.52
N ALA A 104 -15.72 8.16 -5.21
CA ALA A 104 -15.63 9.58 -4.88
C ALA A 104 -17.01 10.29 -4.96
N ASP A 105 -17.94 9.80 -5.78
CA ASP A 105 -19.32 10.28 -5.83
C ASP A 105 -20.11 9.88 -4.58
N GLN A 106 -20.04 8.62 -4.14
CA GLN A 106 -20.69 8.17 -2.91
C GLN A 106 -20.16 8.91 -1.67
N VAL A 107 -18.86 9.23 -1.62
CA VAL A 107 -18.30 10.05 -0.53
C VAL A 107 -18.77 11.51 -0.62
N ARG A 108 -18.92 12.07 -1.84
CA ARG A 108 -19.47 13.43 -2.03
C ARG A 108 -20.93 13.52 -1.56
N GLU A 109 -21.75 12.52 -1.92
CA GLU A 109 -23.16 12.42 -1.54
C GLU A 109 -23.31 12.30 -0.02
N LEU A 110 -22.60 11.37 0.61
CA LEU A 110 -22.56 11.19 2.06
C LEU A 110 -22.13 12.47 2.81
N LEU A 111 -21.11 13.20 2.30
CA LEU A 111 -20.68 14.46 2.90
C LEU A 111 -21.72 15.58 2.76
N ALA A 112 -22.50 15.59 1.67
CA ALA A 112 -23.58 16.56 1.48
C ALA A 112 -24.75 16.30 2.45
N GLU A 113 -25.14 15.04 2.64
CA GLU A 113 -26.13 14.65 3.65
C GLU A 113 -25.67 15.04 5.07
N PHE A 114 -24.42 14.72 5.41
CA PHE A 114 -23.84 15.07 6.72
C PHE A 114 -23.76 16.60 6.92
N ALA A 115 -23.46 17.36 5.86
CA ALA A 115 -23.46 18.82 5.89
C ALA A 115 -24.85 19.40 6.16
N ALA A 116 -25.90 18.82 5.58
CA ALA A 116 -27.28 19.27 5.77
C ALA A 116 -27.72 19.09 7.23
N LEU A 117 -27.51 17.89 7.80
CA LEU A 117 -27.82 17.57 9.20
C LEU A 117 -27.10 18.50 10.19
N ILE A 118 -25.81 18.76 9.98
CA ILE A 118 -25.03 19.69 10.82
C ILE A 118 -25.58 21.12 10.71
N VAL A 119 -26.00 21.55 9.52
CA VAL A 119 -26.52 22.91 9.31
C VAL A 119 -27.90 23.12 9.95
N GLU A 120 -28.71 22.07 10.05
CA GLU A 120 -30.01 22.11 10.73
C GLU A 120 -29.87 22.45 12.22
N GLU A 121 -28.97 21.75 12.92
CA GLU A 121 -28.71 21.88 14.37
C GLU A 121 -27.93 23.16 14.77
N VAL A 122 -27.26 23.85 13.83
CA VAL A 122 -26.44 25.03 14.16
C VAL A 122 -27.31 26.30 14.26
N PRO A 123 -27.46 26.96 15.42
CA PRO A 123 -28.47 28.02 15.56
C PRO A 123 -28.15 29.32 14.81
N ALA A 124 -26.87 29.67 14.65
CA ALA A 124 -26.46 30.96 14.09
C ALA A 124 -26.04 30.86 12.60
N ALA A 125 -26.74 31.63 11.75
CA ALA A 125 -26.56 31.64 10.30
C ALA A 125 -25.13 31.96 9.82
N LYS A 126 -24.34 32.70 10.61
CA LYS A 126 -22.92 32.99 10.35
C LYS A 126 -22.07 31.71 10.31
N TYR A 127 -22.33 30.75 11.20
CA TYR A 127 -21.59 29.49 11.24
C TYR A 127 -22.07 28.51 10.16
N ARG A 128 -23.38 28.46 9.88
CA ARG A 128 -23.95 27.64 8.77
C ARG A 128 -23.22 27.89 7.45
N LYS A 129 -23.06 29.15 7.04
CA LYS A 129 -22.35 29.53 5.79
C LYS A 129 -20.88 29.11 5.77
N ASN A 130 -20.17 29.22 6.91
CA ASN A 130 -18.76 28.87 6.99
C ASN A 130 -18.54 27.34 6.96
N ILE A 131 -19.43 26.56 7.59
CA ILE A 131 -19.39 25.09 7.57
C ILE A 131 -19.60 24.58 6.14
N LEU A 132 -20.66 25.03 5.46
CA LEU A 132 -20.95 24.65 4.07
C LEU A 132 -19.79 24.95 3.12
N ARG A 133 -19.17 26.15 3.22
CA ARG A 133 -18.02 26.53 2.38
C ARG A 133 -16.83 25.58 2.56
N ARG A 134 -16.51 25.21 3.80
CA ARG A 134 -15.39 24.30 4.12
C ARG A 134 -15.67 22.86 3.68
N LEU A 135 -16.90 22.38 3.86
CA LEU A 135 -17.31 21.05 3.40
C LEU A 135 -17.32 20.95 1.85
N HIS A 136 -17.81 21.98 1.15
CA HIS A 136 -17.71 22.04 -0.33
C HIS A 136 -16.25 22.07 -0.82
N ALA A 137 -15.34 22.75 -0.13
CA ALA A 137 -13.91 22.72 -0.47
C ALA A 137 -13.33 21.30 -0.32
N LEU A 138 -13.65 20.62 0.78
CA LEU A 138 -13.20 19.25 1.05
C LEU A 138 -13.78 18.24 0.04
N ALA A 139 -15.08 18.35 -0.28
CA ALA A 139 -15.77 17.50 -1.25
C ALA A 139 -15.22 17.62 -2.69
N ARG A 140 -14.78 18.81 -3.11
CA ARG A 140 -14.08 19.00 -4.40
C ARG A 140 -12.73 18.29 -4.43
N ASN A 141 -11.98 18.33 -3.33
CA ASN A 141 -10.64 17.75 -3.26
C ASN A 141 -10.64 16.21 -3.23
N LEU A 142 -11.74 15.57 -2.80
CA LEU A 142 -11.90 14.10 -2.81
C LEU A 142 -11.95 13.46 -4.20
N GLY A 143 -12.13 14.25 -5.27
CA GLY A 143 -11.98 13.79 -6.65
C GLY A 143 -10.59 14.02 -7.24
N ALA A 144 -9.71 14.76 -6.55
CA ALA A 144 -8.38 15.08 -7.04
C ALA A 144 -7.39 13.95 -6.70
N LYS A 145 -6.55 13.58 -7.67
CA LYS A 145 -5.48 12.59 -7.49
C LYS A 145 -4.52 13.08 -6.40
N PRO A 146 -4.15 12.26 -5.39
CA PRO A 146 -3.24 12.71 -4.33
C PRO A 146 -1.85 12.98 -4.93
N GLY A 147 -1.45 14.25 -5.03
CA GLY A 147 -0.13 14.62 -5.56
C GLY A 147 0.07 16.03 -6.08
N THR A 148 -0.98 16.84 -6.31
CA THR A 148 -0.84 18.23 -6.81
C THR A 148 -1.41 19.24 -5.82
N GLY A 149 -0.78 19.35 -4.65
CA GLY A 149 -1.01 20.47 -3.74
C GLY A 149 -0.28 21.71 -4.25
N THR A 150 -0.92 22.49 -5.12
CA THR A 150 -0.52 23.89 -5.31
C THR A 150 -0.84 24.62 -4.01
N HIS A 151 0.21 25.08 -3.32
CA HIS A 151 0.07 26.09 -2.28
C HIS A 151 -0.39 27.37 -2.98
N ASP A 152 -1.68 27.69 -2.87
CA ASP A 152 -2.17 29.00 -3.27
C ASP A 152 -2.01 29.94 -2.08
N ALA A 153 -1.17 30.95 -2.26
CA ALA A 153 -0.84 31.95 -1.27
C ALA A 153 -1.03 33.31 -1.93
N GLY A 154 -2.07 34.03 -1.51
CA GLY A 154 -2.46 35.30 -2.11
C GLY A 154 -3.93 35.59 -1.78
N ASP A 155 -4.11 36.53 -0.86
CA ASP A 155 -5.22 37.51 -0.74
C ASP A 155 -5.53 37.80 0.75
N ASP A 156 -4.54 38.35 1.44
CA ASP A 156 -4.70 39.12 2.68
C ASP A 156 -4.15 40.54 2.39
N GLU A 157 -4.94 41.37 1.72
CA GLU A 157 -4.85 42.84 1.78
C GLU A 157 -6.08 43.33 2.57
N ALA A 158 -5.92 43.67 3.85
CA ALA A 158 -5.41 44.96 4.34
C ALA A 158 -6.48 46.08 4.33
N GLU A 159 -7.41 46.01 5.28
CA GLU A 159 -8.09 47.21 5.81
C GLU A 159 -7.86 47.29 7.33
N ASP A 160 -6.70 47.85 7.71
CA ASP A 160 -6.51 48.43 9.04
C ASP A 160 -6.47 49.95 8.89
N ARG A 161 -7.47 50.63 9.46
CA ARG A 161 -7.59 52.09 9.48
C ARG A 161 -7.71 52.57 10.91
N HIS A 162 -6.57 52.76 11.56
CA HIS A 162 -6.47 53.50 12.81
C HIS A 162 -5.61 54.75 12.64
N GLU A 163 -6.28 55.87 12.36
CA GLU A 163 -5.76 57.22 12.63
C GLU A 163 -6.77 57.99 13.48
N ILE A 164 -6.69 57.79 14.80
CA ILE A 164 -7.07 58.80 15.78
C ILE A 164 -6.02 58.73 16.89
N GLU A 165 -5.56 59.91 17.30
CA GLU A 165 -5.13 60.29 18.66
C GLU A 165 -3.68 60.81 18.76
N THR A 166 -3.56 62.14 18.72
CA THR A 166 -2.65 62.90 19.58
C THR A 166 -3.28 64.27 19.84
N GLN A 167 -3.58 64.58 21.10
CA GLN A 167 -4.00 65.91 21.52
C GLN A 167 -3.26 66.31 22.82
N ASP A 168 -2.57 67.46 22.75
CA ASP A 168 -1.95 68.29 23.82
C ASP A 168 -0.88 67.64 24.74
N MET A 169 0.38 68.13 24.83
CA MET A 169 0.88 69.37 25.52
C MET A 169 0.59 69.36 27.04
N PRO A 170 1.42 69.94 27.97
CA PRO A 170 2.53 70.94 27.88
C PRO A 170 3.85 70.46 28.58
N ASP A 171 4.85 71.25 29.04
CA ASP A 171 5.67 72.38 28.51
C ASP A 171 6.95 72.55 29.39
N GLU A 172 8.14 72.82 28.81
CA GLU A 172 9.39 73.27 29.49
C GLU A 172 10.36 73.85 28.41
N GLU A 173 11.11 74.96 28.59
CA GLU A 173 11.12 76.01 29.62
C GLU A 173 11.90 77.27 29.12
N THR A 174 11.82 78.38 29.88
CA THR A 174 12.72 79.58 29.88
C THR A 174 12.81 80.52 28.65
N GLU A 175 12.33 81.76 28.83
CA GLU A 175 13.20 82.89 29.23
C GLU A 175 12.46 83.83 30.21
#